data_AF-A0A8T3R494-F1
#
_entry.id   AF-A0A8T3R494-F1
#
_cell.length_a   1.000
_cell.length_b   1.000
_cell.length_c   1.000
_cell.angle_alpha   90.00
_cell.angle_beta   90.00
_cell.angle_gamma   90.00
#
_symmetry.space_group_name_H-M   'P 1'
#
loop_
_entity.id
_entity.type
_entity.pdbx_description
1 polymer ?
#
loop_
_entity_poly.entity_id
_entity_poly.type
_entity_poly.pdbx_seq_one_letter_code
_entity_poly.pdbx_strand_id
1 'polypeptide(L)'
;MVDRAAEITESQRARGLDTQGSPWRRIRGIVPLAGPMISSSLSEVEERSMALEARAFSAPVKRTVLRQPPDSGAQRIARWSIGLGAVALVAASIAGLLGLP
;
A
#
# COMPACT_ATOMS: atom_id res chain seq x y z
N MET A 1 -3.48 8.91 -9.77
CA MET A 1 -3.72 9.63 -8.49
C MET A 1 -2.91 10.91 -8.35
N VAL A 2 -1.61 10.94 -8.61
CA VAL A 2 -0.78 12.18 -8.47
C VAL A 2 -1.31 13.32 -9.35
N ASP A 3 -1.63 13.04 -10.62
CA ASP A 3 -2.14 14.06 -11.55
C ASP A 3 -3.52 14.58 -11.13
N ARG A 4 -4.42 13.69 -10.68
CA ARG A 4 -5.74 14.06 -10.15
C ARG A 4 -5.65 14.89 -8.88
N ALA A 5 -4.71 14.58 -7.99
CA ALA A 5 -4.48 15.37 -6.78
C ALA A 5 -3.98 16.79 -7.12
N ALA A 6 -3.12 16.92 -8.12
CA ALA A 6 -2.67 18.22 -8.63
C ALA A 6 -3.83 19.02 -9.25
N GLU A 7 -4.67 18.38 -10.07
CA GLU A 7 -5.86 18.99 -10.68
C GLU A 7 -6.87 19.45 -9.61
N ILE A 8 -7.18 18.60 -8.62
CA ILE A 8 -8.05 18.96 -7.50
C ILE A 8 -7.46 20.13 -6.71
N THR A 9 -6.16 20.11 -6.42
CA THR A 9 -5.49 21.18 -5.69
C THR A 9 -5.56 22.51 -6.44
N GLU A 10 -5.35 22.50 -7.76
CA GLU A 10 -5.42 23.71 -8.58
C GLU A 10 -6.86 24.23 -8.69
N SER A 11 -7.84 23.33 -8.85
CA SER A 11 -9.26 23.70 -8.86
C SER A 11 -9.71 24.34 -7.53
N GLN A 12 -9.16 23.88 -6.40
CA GLN A 12 -9.48 24.40 -5.08
C GLN A 12 -8.71 25.68 -4.77
N ARG A 13 -7.48 25.83 -5.30
CA ARG A 13 -6.74 27.09 -5.27
C ARG A 13 -7.48 28.19 -6.04
N ALA A 14 -8.05 27.88 -7.20
CA ALA A 14 -8.91 28.81 -7.94
C ALA A 14 -10.18 29.20 -7.15
N ARG A 15 -10.63 28.35 -6.22
CA ARG A 15 -11.73 28.62 -5.27
C ARG A 15 -11.26 29.31 -3.97
N GLY A 16 -10.02 29.78 -3.91
CA GLY A 16 -9.49 30.55 -2.79
C GLY A 16 -8.80 29.73 -1.70
N LEU A 17 -8.48 28.46 -1.95
CA LEU A 17 -7.71 27.64 -1.02
C LEU A 17 -6.24 28.09 -0.98
N ASP A 18 -5.86 28.84 0.06
CA ASP A 18 -4.45 29.19 0.31
C ASP A 18 -3.68 27.99 0.89
N THR A 19 -2.81 27.44 0.06
CA THR A 19 -1.93 26.31 0.38
C THR A 19 -0.47 26.72 0.58
N GLN A 20 -0.14 28.02 0.45
CA GLN A 20 1.24 28.52 0.49
C GLN A 20 1.59 29.27 1.78
N GLY A 21 0.61 29.60 2.63
CA GLY A 21 0.80 30.27 3.92
C GLY A 21 1.52 29.46 5.02
N SER A 22 1.37 29.89 6.28
CA SER A 22 2.04 29.28 7.45
C SER A 22 1.74 27.78 7.60
N PRO A 23 2.62 26.99 8.26
CA PRO A 23 2.43 25.53 8.42
C PRO A 23 1.03 25.14 8.94
N TRP A 24 0.46 25.95 9.84
CA TRP A 24 -0.89 25.73 10.36
C TRP A 24 -2.00 25.94 9.32
N ARG A 25 -1.87 26.95 8.45
CA ARG A 25 -2.82 27.18 7.35
C ARG A 25 -2.74 26.06 6.31
N ARG A 26 -1.54 25.53 6.04
CA ARG A 26 -1.34 24.39 5.13
C ARG A 26 -2.05 23.13 5.63
N ILE A 27 -1.88 22.79 6.91
CA ILE A 27 -2.54 21.62 7.52
C ILE A 27 -4.07 21.74 7.41
N ARG A 28 -4.63 22.92 7.73
CA ARG A 28 -6.07 23.15 7.63
C ARG A 28 -6.58 23.10 6.19
N GLY A 29 -5.74 23.45 5.21
CA GLY A 29 -6.04 23.34 3.78
C GLY A 29 -6.14 21.92 3.24
N ILE A 30 -5.61 20.91 3.94
CA ILE A 30 -5.68 19.50 3.52
C ILE A 30 -7.10 18.93 3.69
N VAL A 31 -7.82 19.34 4.74
CA VAL A 31 -9.16 18.84 5.06
C VAL A 31 -10.16 19.02 3.89
N PRO A 32 -10.31 20.21 3.29
CA PRO A 32 -11.21 20.39 2.14
C PRO A 32 -10.74 19.68 0.85
N LEU A 33 -9.46 19.33 0.72
CA LEU A 33 -8.94 18.54 -0.41
C LEU A 33 -9.25 17.06 -0.28
N ALA A 34 -9.30 16.55 0.96
CA ALA A 34 -9.52 15.13 1.22
C ALA A 34 -10.88 14.63 0.70
N GLY A 35 -11.95 15.40 0.88
CA GLY A 35 -13.30 15.03 0.43
C GLY A 35 -13.37 14.73 -1.09
N PRO A 36 -13.00 15.68 -1.96
CA PRO A 36 -12.96 15.47 -3.40
C PRO A 36 -12.04 14.31 -3.82
N MET A 37 -10.88 14.17 -3.18
CA MET A 37 -9.95 13.08 -3.49
C MET A 37 -10.53 11.71 -3.16
N ILE A 38 -11.19 11.57 -2.00
CA ILE A 38 -11.84 10.32 -1.58
C ILE A 38 -12.99 10.00 -2.54
N SER A 39 -13.84 10.97 -2.85
CA SER A 39 -14.97 10.77 -3.78
C SER A 39 -14.49 10.36 -5.18
N SER A 40 -13.43 11.00 -5.70
CA SER A 40 -12.81 10.62 -6.97
C SER A 40 -12.24 9.20 -6.93
N SER A 41 -11.60 8.82 -5.82
CA SER A 41 -11.00 7.48 -5.67
C SER A 41 -12.08 6.39 -5.56
N LEU A 42 -13.18 6.68 -4.86
CA LEU A 42 -14.32 5.76 -4.77
C LEU A 42 -14.94 5.52 -6.14
N SER A 43 -15.12 6.59 -6.92
CA SER A 43 -15.66 6.50 -8.29
C SER A 43 -14.75 5.65 -9.20
N GLU A 44 -13.42 5.86 -9.13
CA GLU A 44 -12.44 5.06 -9.89
C GLU A 44 -12.50 3.57 -9.50
N VAL A 45 -12.64 3.27 -8.20
CA VAL A 45 -12.76 1.89 -7.70
C VAL A 45 -14.06 1.26 -8.17
N GLU A 46 -15.17 2.00 -8.17
CA GLU A 46 -16.47 1.52 -8.65
C GLU A 46 -16.42 1.17 -10.14
N GLU A 47 -15.92 2.07 -10.98
CA GLU A 47 -15.72 1.84 -12.42
C GLU A 47 -14.85 0.61 -12.68
N ARG A 48 -13.72 0.51 -11.97
CA ARG A 48 -12.79 -0.62 -12.10
C ARG A 48 -13.41 -1.92 -11.62
N SER A 49 -14.19 -1.90 -10.54
CA SER A 49 -14.90 -3.06 -10.01
C SER A 49 -15.91 -3.59 -11.03
N MET A 50 -16.73 -2.71 -11.60
CA MET A 50 -17.67 -3.07 -12.66
C MET A 50 -16.96 -3.68 -13.88
N ALA A 51 -15.83 -3.10 -14.30
CA ALA A 51 -15.03 -3.65 -15.41
C ALA A 51 -14.44 -5.04 -15.09
N LEU A 52 -14.05 -5.28 -13.83
CA LEU A 52 -13.58 -6.58 -13.35
C LEU A 52 -14.73 -7.60 -13.33
N GLU A 53 -15.90 -7.23 -12.81
CA GLU A 53 -17.08 -8.10 -12.79
C GLU A 53 -17.58 -8.45 -14.19
N ALA A 54 -17.54 -7.50 -15.13
CA ALA A 54 -17.82 -7.76 -16.54
C ALA A 54 -16.85 -8.80 -17.16
N ARG A 55 -15.66 -8.98 -16.57
CA ARG A 55 -14.67 -10.02 -16.93
C ARG A 55 -14.74 -11.24 -16.02
N ALA A 56 -15.87 -11.45 -15.33
CA ALA A 56 -16.10 -12.55 -14.42
C ALA A 56 -15.05 -12.63 -13.28
N PHE A 57 -14.61 -11.48 -12.78
CA PHE A 57 -13.62 -11.44 -11.70
C PHE A 57 -14.10 -12.16 -10.44
N SER A 58 -15.39 -12.29 -10.16
CA SER A 58 -15.91 -13.05 -9.01
C SER A 58 -16.31 -14.51 -9.30
N ALA A 59 -15.99 -15.05 -10.49
CA ALA A 59 -16.34 -16.44 -10.82
C ALA A 59 -15.64 -17.49 -9.89
N PRO A 60 -16.31 -18.59 -9.52
CA PRO A 60 -15.76 -19.63 -8.66
C PRO A 60 -14.84 -20.59 -9.42
N VAL A 61 -13.76 -20.05 -10.01
CA VAL A 61 -12.79 -20.79 -10.83
C VAL A 61 -11.39 -20.75 -10.22
N LYS A 62 -10.57 -21.77 -10.54
CA LYS A 62 -9.15 -21.80 -10.14
C LYS A 62 -8.40 -20.64 -10.81
N ARG A 63 -7.85 -19.73 -10.01
CA ARG A 63 -7.11 -18.55 -10.49
C ARG A 63 -5.71 -18.94 -10.98
N THR A 64 -5.27 -18.28 -12.04
CA THR A 64 -3.93 -18.45 -12.62
C THR A 64 -3.14 -17.15 -12.48
N VAL A 65 -1.86 -17.26 -12.15
CA VAL A 65 -0.96 -16.11 -11.98
C VAL A 65 -0.27 -15.82 -13.32
N LEU A 66 -0.56 -14.65 -13.91
CA LEU A 66 0.04 -14.24 -15.18
C LEU A 66 1.55 -13.94 -15.05
N ARG A 67 1.94 -13.26 -13.96
CA ARG A 67 3.33 -12.85 -13.72
C ARG A 67 3.81 -13.41 -12.38
N GLN A 68 4.52 -14.53 -12.44
CA GLN A 68 5.09 -15.15 -11.25
C GLN A 68 6.35 -14.39 -10.83
N PRO A 69 6.50 -14.00 -9.55
CA PRO A 69 7.75 -13.44 -9.05
C PRO A 69 8.88 -14.50 -9.18
N PRO A 70 10.08 -14.12 -9.66
CA PRO A 70 11.20 -15.05 -9.73
C PRO A 70 11.70 -15.37 -8.31
N ASP A 71 11.78 -16.66 -7.94
CA ASP A 71 12.45 -17.12 -6.71
C ASP A 71 13.89 -17.51 -7.08
N SER A 72 14.82 -16.60 -6.86
CA SER A 72 16.23 -16.86 -7.15
C SER A 72 16.85 -17.82 -6.12
N GLY A 73 17.90 -18.56 -6.52
CA GLY A 73 18.61 -19.44 -5.59
C GLY A 73 19.11 -18.71 -4.33
N ALA A 74 19.54 -17.45 -4.47
CA ALA A 74 19.95 -16.60 -3.36
C ALA A 74 18.80 -16.31 -2.38
N GLN A 75 17.60 -16.00 -2.88
CA GLN A 75 16.41 -15.79 -2.04
C GLN A 75 16.00 -17.07 -1.30
N ARG A 76 16.08 -18.23 -1.97
CA ARG A 76 15.81 -19.52 -1.34
C ARG A 76 16.80 -19.81 -0.21
N ILE A 77 18.09 -19.59 -0.44
CA ILE A 77 19.13 -19.78 0.59
C ILE A 77 18.91 -18.82 1.75
N ALA A 78 18.67 -17.54 1.48
CA ALA A 78 18.45 -16.52 2.52
C ALA A 78 17.22 -16.85 3.39
N ARG A 79 16.13 -17.31 2.78
CA ARG A 79 14.92 -17.72 3.52
C ARG A 79 15.20 -18.88 4.48
N TRP A 80 15.92 -19.91 4.02
CA TRP A 80 16.28 -21.05 4.86
C TRP A 80 17.30 -20.69 5.93
N SER A 81 18.30 -19.86 5.61
CA SER A 81 19.29 -19.43 6.61
C SER A 81 18.67 -18.60 7.72
N ILE A 82 17.75 -17.68 7.39
CA ILE A 82 17.01 -16.89 8.39
C ILE A 82 16.13 -17.80 9.26
N GLY A 83 15.39 -18.73 8.65
CA GLY A 83 14.53 -19.66 9.38
C GLY A 83 15.32 -20.57 10.33
N LEU A 84 16.40 -21.19 9.83
CA LEU A 84 17.28 -22.03 10.65
C LEU A 84 17.98 -21.23 11.75
N GLY A 85 18.45 -20.02 11.43
CA GLY A 85 19.06 -19.11 12.41
C GLY A 85 18.08 -18.73 13.52
N ALA A 86 16.83 -18.42 13.19
CA ALA A 86 15.80 -18.11 14.18
C ALA A 86 15.50 -19.31 15.10
N VAL A 87 15.35 -20.51 14.54
CA VAL A 87 15.14 -21.73 15.33
C VAL A 87 16.35 -22.01 16.24
N ALA A 88 17.56 -21.87 15.73
CA ALA A 88 18.79 -22.07 16.50
C ALA A 88 18.90 -21.07 17.66
N LEU A 89 18.57 -19.79 17.43
CA LEU A 89 18.57 -18.76 18.47
C LEU A 89 17.54 -19.06 19.56
N VAL A 90 16.32 -19.44 19.19
CA VAL A 90 15.28 -19.83 20.16
C VAL A 90 15.70 -21.05 20.97
N ALA A 91 16.25 -22.08 20.32
CA ALA A 91 16.74 -23.27 21.00
C ALA A 91 17.88 -22.96 21.97
N ALA A 92 18.83 -22.11 21.56
CA ALA A 92 19.95 -21.70 22.41
C ALA A 92 19.51 -20.83 23.60
N SER A 93 18.46 -20.01 23.42
CA SER A 93 17.83 -19.26 24.50
C SER A 93 17.13 -20.19 25.51
N ILE A 94 16.34 -21.17 25.04
CA ILE A 94 15.66 -22.15 25.92
C ILE A 94 16.67 -23.06 26.64
N ALA A 95 17.75 -23.45 25.97
CA ALA A 95 18.80 -24.29 26.55
C ALA A 95 19.68 -23.57 27.58
N GLY A 96 19.44 -22.28 27.84
CA GLY A 96 20.20 -21.50 28.82
C GLY A 96 21.65 -21.20 28.41
N LEU A 97 22.04 -21.47 27.16
CA LEU A 97 23.36 -21.15 26.61
C LEU A 97 23.51 -19.65 26.30
N LEU A 98 22.40 -18.97 26.04
CA LEU A 98 22.34 -17.54 25.75
C LEU A 98 21.50 -16.86 26.84
N GLY A 99 22.19 -16.32 27.86
CA GLY A 99 21.62 -15.34 28.78
C GLY A 99 21.36 -14.04 28.03
N LEU A 100 20.27 -13.99 27.28
CA LEU A 100 19.69 -12.71 26.86
C LEU A 100 19.09 -12.07 28.13
N PRO A 101 19.26 -10.75 28.33
CA PRO A 101 18.63 -10.05 29.45
C PRO A 101 17.09 -10.21 29.43
#